data_AF-A0AA88VC10-F1
#
_entry.id   AF-A0AA88VC10-F1
#
_cell.length_a   1.000
_cell.length_b   1.000
_cell.length_c   1.000
_cell.angle_alpha   90.00
_cell.angle_beta   90.00
_cell.angle_gamma   90.00
#
_symmetry.space_group_name_H-M   'P 1'
#
loop_
_entity.id
_entity.type
_entity.pdbx_description
1 polymer ?
#
loop_
_entity_poly.entity_id
_entity_poly.type
_entity_poly.pdbx_seq_one_letter_code
_entity_poly.pdbx_strand_id
1 'polypeptide(L)'
;MGSALVDMYSKCGLVASAQRVFDGMSDRNLVSWKALISCYEQNGPVTVAIYVFRGMMDGGLEADEVTLATVVSACASLYAIKEGREIHTQIVKCDKLRDDLVICNALVDM
;
A
#
# COMPACT_ATOMS: atom_id res chain seq x y z
N MET A 1 17.73 12.64 -3.58
CA MET A 1 18.25 11.93 -4.79
C MET A 1 17.80 10.48 -4.84
N GLY A 2 17.90 9.70 -3.75
CA GLY A 2 17.43 8.30 -3.75
C GLY A 2 15.96 8.12 -4.14
N SER A 3 15.05 8.98 -3.66
CA SER A 3 13.62 8.92 -3.99
C SER A 3 13.32 9.03 -5.49
N ALA A 4 14.05 9.86 -6.24
CA ALA A 4 13.87 10.00 -7.70
C ALA A 4 14.35 8.77 -8.47
N LEU A 5 15.40 8.10 -7.98
CA LEU A 5 15.88 6.84 -8.55
C LEU A 5 14.93 5.69 -8.26
N VAL A 6 14.36 5.63 -7.04
CA VAL A 6 13.29 4.67 -6.70
C VAL A 6 12.11 4.88 -7.64
N ASP A 7 11.61 6.11 -7.78
CA ASP A 7 10.49 6.43 -8.69
C ASP A 7 10.77 6.06 -10.15
N MET A 8 11.97 6.33 -10.66
CA MET A 8 12.37 5.94 -12.03
C MET A 8 12.33 4.42 -12.21
N TYR A 9 12.93 3.66 -11.29
CA TYR A 9 12.90 2.20 -11.37
C TYR A 9 11.48 1.65 -11.20
N SER A 10 10.65 2.26 -10.35
CA SER A 10 9.24 1.91 -10.19
C SER A 10 8.46 2.06 -11.50
N LYS A 11 8.62 3.20 -12.20
CA LYS A 11 7.97 3.47 -13.49
C LYS A 11 8.45 2.53 -14.61
N CYS A 12 9.64 1.95 -14.48
CA CYS A 12 10.16 0.93 -15.39
C CYS A 12 9.78 -0.50 -15.00
N GLY A 13 9.02 -0.71 -13.91
CA GLY A 13 8.68 -2.04 -13.40
C GLY A 13 9.87 -2.81 -12.82
N LEU A 14 11.00 -2.14 -12.55
CA LEU A 14 12.23 -2.75 -12.07
C LEU A 14 12.26 -2.82 -10.54
N VAL A 15 11.37 -3.64 -9.98
CA VAL A 15 11.13 -3.76 -8.52
C VAL A 15 12.42 -4.04 -7.72
N ALA A 16 13.24 -5.01 -8.16
CA ALA A 16 14.48 -5.35 -7.47
C ALA A 16 15.49 -4.18 -7.44
N SER A 17 15.56 -3.40 -8.52
CA SER A 17 16.42 -2.21 -8.60
C SER A 17 15.89 -1.10 -7.69
N ALA A 18 14.58 -0.88 -7.67
CA ALA A 18 13.94 0.09 -6.78
C ALA A 18 14.20 -0.26 -5.30
N GLN A 19 14.03 -1.53 -4.92
CA GLN A 19 14.34 -2.03 -3.57
C GLN A 19 15.82 -1.81 -3.22
N ARG A 20 16.74 -2.16 -4.12
CA ARG A 20 18.18 -2.03 -3.85
C ARG A 20 18.61 -0.57 -3.63
N VAL A 21 18.04 0.36 -4.39
CA VAL A 21 18.28 1.79 -4.18
C VAL A 21 17.72 2.22 -2.83
N PHE A 22 16.48 1.84 -2.53
CA PHE A 22 15.82 2.17 -1.28
C PHE A 22 16.57 1.65 -0.04
N ASP A 23 17.08 0.42 -0.10
CA ASP A 23 17.85 -0.20 0.98
C ASP A 23 19.17 0.55 1.23
N GLY A 24 19.81 1.05 0.17
CA GLY A 24 21.03 1.84 0.23
C GLY A 24 20.86 3.30 0.65
N MET A 25 19.62 3.79 0.86
CA MET A 25 19.37 5.15 1.34
C MET A 25 19.66 5.25 2.85
N SER A 26 20.52 6.19 3.22
CA SER A 26 20.81 6.52 4.63
C SER A 26 19.67 7.29 5.31
N ASP A 27 18.88 8.04 4.54
CA ASP A 27 17.70 8.76 5.00
C ASP A 27 16.53 8.48 4.06
N ARG A 28 15.48 7.84 4.61
CA ARG A 28 14.28 7.40 3.89
C ARG A 28 13.12 8.29 4.29
N ASN A 29 12.73 9.18 3.39
CA ASN A 29 11.61 10.08 3.58
C ASN A 29 10.31 9.50 2.99
N LEU A 30 9.18 10.15 3.32
CA LEU A 30 7.84 9.74 2.88
C LEU A 30 7.76 9.49 1.36
N VAL A 31 8.42 10.32 0.54
CA VAL A 31 8.42 10.17 -0.93
C VAL A 31 9.08 8.86 -1.35
N SER A 32 10.21 8.48 -0.75
CA SER A 32 10.88 7.21 -1.06
C SER A 32 10.06 5.99 -0.65
N TRP A 33 9.36 6.06 0.49
CA TRP A 33 8.47 4.99 0.94
C TRP A 33 7.28 4.83 0.00
N LYS A 34 6.61 5.93 -0.34
CA LYS A 34 5.48 5.93 -1.29
C LYS A 34 5.88 5.35 -2.65
N ALA A 35 7.03 5.78 -3.18
CA ALA A 35 7.53 5.29 -4.46
C ALA A 35 7.80 3.77 -4.45
N LEU A 36 8.27 3.22 -3.32
CA LEU A 36 8.49 1.78 -3.19
C LEU A 36 7.17 1.01 -2.98
N ILE A 37 6.24 1.54 -2.18
CA ILE A 37 4.90 0.94 -1.99
C ILE A 37 4.17 0.83 -3.33
N SER A 38 4.12 1.92 -4.10
CA SER A 38 3.52 1.91 -5.45
C SER A 38 4.26 0.98 -6.41
N CYS A 39 5.58 0.84 -6.27
CA CYS A 39 6.35 -0.12 -7.08
C CYS A 39 5.85 -1.55 -6.89
N TYR A 40 5.69 -1.97 -5.62
CA TYR A 40 5.22 -3.31 -5.29
C TYR A 40 3.75 -3.51 -5.59
N GLU A 41 2.91 -2.50 -5.40
CA GLU A 41 1.48 -2.58 -5.72
C GLU A 41 1.25 -2.79 -7.24
N GLN A 42 2.02 -2.09 -8.09
CA GLN A 42 1.82 -2.13 -9.54
C GLN A 42 2.60 -3.23 -10.25
N ASN A 43 3.80 -3.57 -9.77
CA ASN A 43 4.76 -4.40 -10.52
C ASN A 43 5.32 -5.58 -9.72
N GLY A 44 4.93 -5.76 -8.46
CA GLY A 44 5.52 -6.75 -7.57
C GLY A 44 4.51 -7.52 -6.72
N PRO A 45 4.99 -8.32 -5.76
CA PRO A 45 4.11 -8.98 -4.81
C PRO A 45 3.46 -7.95 -3.88
N VAL A 46 2.15 -7.86 -3.95
CA VAL A 46 1.36 -6.88 -3.20
C VAL A 46 1.51 -7.06 -1.68
N THR A 47 1.76 -8.27 -1.21
CA THR A 47 2.09 -8.54 0.21
C THR A 47 3.33 -7.76 0.67
N VAL A 48 4.32 -7.58 -0.21
CA VAL A 48 5.53 -6.80 0.11
C VAL A 48 5.22 -5.31 0.18
N ALA A 49 4.28 -4.80 -0.60
CA ALA A 49 3.80 -3.41 -0.47
C ALA A 49 3.26 -3.14 0.95
N ILE A 50 2.52 -4.09 1.53
CA ILE A 50 2.02 -4.01 2.91
C ILE A 50 3.16 -4.05 3.92
N TYR A 51 4.16 -4.92 3.74
CA TYR A 51 5.34 -4.96 4.62
C TYR A 51 6.13 -3.65 4.57
N VAL A 52 6.32 -3.08 3.38
CA VAL A 52 6.97 -1.78 3.21
C VAL A 52 6.17 -0.67 3.90
N PHE A 53 4.85 -0.65 3.74
CA PHE A 53 3.98 0.29 4.45
C PHE A 53 4.09 0.17 5.98
N ARG A 54 4.12 -1.06 6.51
CA ARG A 54 4.31 -1.29 7.94
C ARG A 54 5.66 -0.76 8.42
N GLY A 55 6.73 -1.00 7.66
CA GLY A 55 8.06 -0.45 7.96
C GLY A 55 8.09 1.08 7.97
N MET A 56 7.31 1.73 7.08
CA MET A 56 7.15 3.19 7.08
C MET A 56 6.51 3.68 8.39
N MET A 57 5.42 3.02 8.82
CA MET A 57 4.71 3.35 10.06
C MET A 57 5.56 3.12 11.31
N ASP A 58 6.30 1.99 11.36
CA ASP A 58 7.22 1.68 12.46
C ASP A 58 8.37 2.69 12.56
N GLY A 59 8.72 3.35 11.43
CA GLY A 59 9.66 4.47 11.37
C GLY A 59 9.09 5.82 11.84
N GLY A 60 7.83 5.86 12.30
CA GLY A 60 7.17 7.08 12.79
C GLY A 60 6.69 8.03 11.69
N LEU A 61 6.63 7.57 10.44
CA LEU A 61 6.09 8.37 9.34
C LEU A 61 4.59 8.14 9.20
N GLU A 62 3.83 9.23 9.18
CA GLU A 62 2.38 9.17 8.96
C GLU A 62 2.06 8.99 7.47
N ALA A 63 1.12 8.09 7.20
CA ALA A 63 0.58 7.87 5.88
C ALA A 63 -0.40 8.99 5.51
N ASP A 64 -0.28 9.52 4.28
CA ASP A 64 -1.32 10.38 3.72
C ASP A 64 -2.45 9.56 3.06
N GLU A 65 -3.55 10.23 2.73
CA GLU A 65 -4.75 9.62 2.12
C GLU A 65 -4.41 8.77 0.90
N VAL A 66 -3.47 9.23 0.05
CA VAL A 66 -3.02 8.52 -1.15
C VAL A 66 -2.29 7.23 -0.79
N THR A 67 -1.45 7.27 0.24
CA THR A 67 -0.71 6.10 0.71
C THR A 67 -1.66 5.05 1.29
N LEU A 68 -2.64 5.49 2.09
CA LEU A 68 -3.69 4.62 2.63
C LEU A 68 -4.52 3.99 1.51
N ALA A 69 -4.95 4.77 0.52
CA ALA A 69 -5.71 4.26 -0.63
C ALA A 69 -4.93 3.20 -1.42
N THR A 70 -3.62 3.41 -1.62
CA THR A 70 -2.75 2.45 -2.31
C THR A 70 -2.63 1.14 -1.53
N VAL A 71 -2.52 1.20 -0.21
CA VAL A 71 -2.46 0.00 0.64
C VAL A 71 -3.81 -0.71 0.70
N VAL A 72 -4.92 0.01 0.69
CA VAL A 72 -6.27 -0.59 0.61
C VAL A 72 -6.48 -1.27 -0.75
N SER A 73 -6.08 -0.63 -1.85
CA SER A 73 -6.06 -1.23 -3.20
C SER A 73 -5.20 -2.50 -3.24
N ALA A 74 -4.03 -2.45 -2.60
CA ALA A 74 -3.17 -3.61 -2.41
C ALA A 74 -3.88 -4.73 -1.61
N CYS A 75 -4.54 -4.42 -0.50
CA CYS A 75 -5.31 -5.40 0.26
C CYS A 75 -6.51 -5.97 -0.53
N ALA A 76 -7.16 -5.14 -1.35
CA ALA A 76 -8.27 -5.56 -2.20
C ALA A 76 -7.80 -6.43 -3.37
N SER A 77 -6.65 -6.12 -3.98
CA SER A 77 -6.04 -6.97 -5.02
C SER A 77 -5.44 -8.26 -4.45
N LEU A 78 -5.15 -8.32 -3.15
CA LEU A 78 -4.77 -9.53 -2.44
C LEU A 78 -5.92 -10.50 -2.17
N TYR A 79 -7.18 -10.16 -2.44
CA TYR A 79 -8.28 -11.12 -2.40
C TYR A 79 -8.07 -12.21 -3.48
N ALA A 80 -7.83 -13.50 -3.20
CA ALA A 80 -7.96 -14.27 -1.96
C ALA A 80 -9.23 -13.94 -1.15
N ILE A 81 -10.36 -14.40 -1.69
CA ILE A 81 -11.76 -14.46 -1.23
C ILE A 81 -12.03 -14.72 0.28
N LYS A 82 -11.02 -15.00 1.10
CA LYS A 82 -11.19 -15.39 2.51
C LYS A 82 -10.97 -14.22 3.48
N GLU A 83 -9.87 -13.47 3.37
CA GLU A 83 -9.50 -12.50 4.40
C GLU A 83 -10.48 -11.33 4.47
N GLY A 84 -10.88 -10.72 3.36
CA GLY A 84 -11.82 -9.62 3.51
C GLY A 84 -13.28 -10.05 3.72
N ARG A 85 -13.61 -11.35 3.65
CA ARG A 85 -14.91 -11.82 4.17
C ARG A 85 -14.98 -11.60 5.69
N GLU A 86 -13.84 -11.71 6.39
CA GLU A 86 -13.75 -11.39 7.81
C GLU A 86 -13.83 -9.88 8.05
N ILE A 87 -13.17 -9.07 7.22
CA ILE A 87 -13.22 -7.60 7.28
C ILE A 87 -14.64 -7.09 6.98
N HIS A 88 -15.30 -7.62 5.94
CA HIS A 88 -16.70 -7.35 5.61
C HIS A 88 -17.62 -7.70 6.80
N THR A 89 -17.40 -8.84 7.45
CA THR A 89 -18.19 -9.24 8.63
C THR A 89 -17.98 -8.31 9.83
N GLN A 90 -16.77 -7.76 9.98
CA GLN A 90 -16.47 -6.76 11.02
C GLN A 90 -17.11 -5.39 10.72
N ILE A 91 -17.11 -4.95 9.45
CA ILE A 91 -17.73 -3.69 9.03
C ILE A 91 -19.26 -3.75 9.18
N VAL A 92 -19.90 -4.85 8.76
CA VAL A 92 -21.35 -5.03 8.93
C VAL A 92 -21.77 -5.07 10.42
N LYS A 93 -20.90 -5.55 11.31
CA LYS A 93 -21.14 -5.55 12.76
C LYS A 93 -20.89 -4.19 13.42
N CYS A 94 -20.14 -3.30 12.77
CA CYS A 94 -19.89 -1.95 13.25
C CYS A 94 -20.89 -0.97 12.62
N ASP A 95 -21.97 -0.70 13.36
CA ASP A 95 -23.09 0.18 12.95
C ASP A 95 -22.68 1.62 12.57
N LYS A 96 -21.42 2.01 12.82
CA LYS A 96 -20.85 3.34 12.54
C LYS A 96 -20.39 3.54 11.09
N LEU A 97 -20.18 2.47 10.32
CA LEU A 97 -19.61 2.55 8.95
C LEU A 97 -20.64 2.22 7.86
N ARG A 98 -21.89 1.98 8.25
CA ARG A 98 -22.97 1.53 7.36
C ARG A 98 -23.37 2.56 6.30
N ASP A 99 -23.14 3.84 6.56
CA ASP A 99 -23.56 4.95 5.69
C ASP A 99 -22.42 5.53 4.83
N ASP A 100 -21.20 4.98 4.94
CA ASP A 100 -20.08 5.47 4.13
C ASP A 100 -20.14 4.86 2.72
N LEU A 101 -20.71 5.63 1.80
CA LEU A 101 -20.94 5.25 0.41
C LEU A 101 -19.65 4.84 -0.32
N VAL A 102 -18.50 5.36 0.11
CA VAL A 102 -17.18 5.03 -0.46
C VAL A 102 -16.77 3.62 -0.02
N ILE A 103 -17.07 3.24 1.22
CA ILE A 103 -16.82 1.89 1.74
C ILE A 103 -17.77 0.89 1.08
N CYS A 104 -19.05 1.24 0.94
CA CYS A 104 -20.03 0.37 0.26
C CYS A 104 -19.67 0.11 -1.21
N ASN A 105 -19.19 1.12 -1.94
CA ASN A 105 -18.77 0.92 -3.33
C ASN A 105 -17.49 0.07 -3.42
N ALA A 106 -16.52 0.30 -2.53
CA ALA A 106 -15.33 -0.53 -2.45
C ALA A 106 -15.63 -2.00 -2.08
N LEU A 107 -16.75 -2.27 -1.40
CA LEU A 107 -17.23 -3.62 -1.09
C LEU A 107 -18.01 -4.28 -2.23
N VAL A 108 -18.64 -3.50 -3.11
CA VAL A 108 -19.34 -4.01 -4.31
C VAL A 108 -18.36 -4.31 -5.44
N ASP A 109 -17.24 -3.59 -5.49
CA ASP A 109 -16.15 -3.80 -6.45
C ASP A 109 -15.15 -4.91 -6.03
N MET A 110 -15.43 -5.60 -4.90
CA MET A 110 -14.76 -6.86 -4.49
C MET A 110 -15.45 -8.10 -5.07
#